data_AF-A0AAU4EUX2-F1
#
_entry.id   AF-A0AAU4EUX2-F1
#
_cell.length_a   1.000
_cell.length_b   1.000
_cell.length_c   1.000
_cell.angle_alpha   90.00
_cell.angle_beta   90.00
_cell.angle_gamma   90.00
#
_symmetry.space_group_name_H-M   'P 1'
#
loop_
_entity.id
_entity.type
_entity.pdbx_description
1 polymer ?
#
loop_
_entity_poly.entity_id
_entity_poly.type
_entity_poly.pdbx_seq_one_letter_code
_entity_poly.pdbx_strand_id
1 'polypeptide(L)'
;MTRRTDALLARLSEVERSLDRISRSIERIEVATIVREPSSALSVDAYDGLRRQIVAAAQERTAHLRQLAVFAEAAHAQAPQLRQVVEEWLSQAGVVRWADPADSRYYDDLGGDGDELRVLRHAFVDEATGRPVVMGQTERVPRLPAARHAGEREVRS
;
A
#
# COMPACT_ATOMS: atom_id res chain seq x y z
N MET A 1 -13.06 56.70 25.67
CA MET A 1 -12.15 56.29 24.57
C MET A 1 -10.92 55.52 25.06
N THR A 2 -10.44 55.74 26.28
CA THR A 2 -9.21 55.16 26.87
C THR A 2 -9.18 53.63 26.99
N ARG A 3 -10.27 52.98 27.44
CA ARG A 3 -10.29 51.50 27.63
C ARG A 3 -10.00 50.69 26.36
N ARG A 4 -10.39 51.21 25.19
CA ARG A 4 -10.17 50.52 23.91
C ARG A 4 -8.71 50.63 23.47
N THR A 5 -8.09 51.78 23.72
CA THR A 5 -6.67 52.02 23.46
C THR A 5 -5.80 51.19 24.39
N ASP A 6 -6.16 51.09 25.68
CA ASP A 6 -5.42 50.28 26.67
C ASP A 6 -5.46 48.78 26.34
N ALA A 7 -6.63 48.28 25.91
CA ALA A 7 -6.78 46.88 25.48
C ALA A 7 -6.00 46.58 24.18
N LEU A 8 -5.86 47.57 23.30
CA LEU A 8 -5.11 47.43 22.04
C LEU A 8 -3.60 47.43 22.30
N LEU A 9 -3.13 48.28 23.21
CA LEU A 9 -1.73 48.30 23.66
C LEU A 9 -1.35 47.01 24.39
N ALA A 10 -2.25 46.46 25.21
CA ALA A 10 -2.03 45.17 25.88
C ALA A 10 -1.89 44.01 24.87
N ARG A 11 -2.75 43.97 23.84
CA ARG A 11 -2.66 42.97 22.75
C ARG A 11 -1.40 43.12 21.92
N LEU A 12 -1.00 44.35 21.57
CA LEU A 12 0.25 44.59 20.85
C LEU A 12 1.47 44.13 21.65
N SER A 13 1.50 44.43 22.94
CA SER A 13 2.57 43.98 23.85
C SER A 13 2.64 42.46 23.99
N GLU A 14 1.49 41.76 23.89
CA GLU A 14 1.41 40.31 23.92
C GLU A 14 1.90 39.68 22.60
N VAL A 15 1.57 40.30 21.46
CA VAL A 15 2.07 39.91 20.14
C VAL A 15 3.60 40.12 20.06
N GLU A 16 4.12 41.24 20.55
CA GLU A 16 5.57 41.49 20.62
C GLU A 16 6.29 40.43 21.45
N ARG A 17 5.76 40.10 22.64
CA ARG A 17 6.32 39.03 23.48
C ARG A 17 6.25 37.65 22.81
N SER A 18 5.21 37.40 22.01
CA SER A 18 5.08 36.16 21.24
C SER A 18 6.10 36.10 20.10
N LEU A 19 6.29 37.21 19.38
CA LEU A 19 7.29 37.33 18.31
C LEU A 19 8.71 37.18 18.86
N ASP A 20 9.03 37.79 20.00
CA ASP A 20 10.32 37.61 20.67
C ASP A 20 10.56 36.15 21.07
N ARG A 21 9.52 35.46 21.57
CA ARG A 21 9.61 34.05 21.94
C ARG A 21 9.81 33.16 20.71
N ILE A 22 9.11 33.45 19.61
CA ILE A 22 9.26 32.75 18.33
C ILE A 22 10.66 33.00 17.77
N SER A 23 11.13 34.24 17.76
CA SER A 23 12.45 34.62 17.26
C SER A 23 13.57 33.91 18.05
N ARG A 24 13.52 33.93 19.38
CA ARG A 24 14.45 33.16 20.24
C ARG A 24 14.32 31.65 20.12
N SER A 25 13.19 31.15 19.62
CA SER A 25 12.99 29.72 19.37
C SER A 25 13.57 29.33 18.00
N ILE A 26 13.41 30.20 17.00
CA ILE A 26 14.03 30.04 15.68
C ILE A 26 15.55 30.12 15.80
N GLU A 27 16.09 31.10 16.52
CA GLU A 27 17.53 31.23 16.76
C GLU A 27 18.10 30.02 17.51
N ARG A 28 17.35 29.43 18.45
CA ARG A 28 17.73 28.17 19.11
C ARG A 28 17.63 26.96 18.18
N ILE A 29 16.66 26.92 17.28
CA ILE A 29 16.54 25.86 16.26
C ILE A 29 17.69 25.98 15.26
N GLU A 30 18.03 27.18 14.83
CA GLU A 30 19.14 27.49 13.91
C GLU A 30 20.49 27.15 14.54
N VAL A 31 20.74 27.54 15.80
CA VAL A 31 21.94 27.13 16.53
C VAL A 31 21.97 25.62 16.80
N ALA A 32 20.83 24.98 17.08
CA ALA A 32 20.75 23.52 17.22
C ALA A 32 20.93 22.77 15.89
N THR A 33 20.65 23.40 14.75
CA THR A 33 20.87 22.83 13.42
C THR A 33 22.26 23.15 12.86
N ILE A 34 22.92 24.21 13.32
CA ILE A 34 24.27 24.62 12.86
C ILE A 34 25.40 24.07 13.77
N VAL A 35 25.17 23.85 15.07
CA VAL A 35 26.24 23.61 16.07
C VAL A 35 26.15 22.23 16.76
N ARG A 36 25.59 21.21 16.11
CA ARG A 36 26.00 19.82 16.37
C ARG A 36 26.99 19.35 15.30
N GLU A 37 28.16 19.96 15.40
CA GLU A 37 29.46 19.63 14.80
C GLU A 37 29.49 18.73 13.55
N PRO A 38 29.77 19.32 12.38
CA PRO A 38 30.11 18.61 11.16
C PRO A 38 31.57 18.14 11.23
N SER A 39 31.81 16.90 11.62
CA SER A 39 33.10 16.23 11.37
C SER A 39 32.89 14.85 10.75
N SER A 40 32.33 14.86 9.53
CA SER A 40 32.71 14.00 8.40
C SER A 40 31.60 14.10 7.36
N ALA A 41 31.94 13.98 6.08
CA ALA A 41 30.96 13.83 4.99
C ALA A 41 29.86 12.78 5.32
N LEU A 42 30.18 11.79 6.17
CA LEU A 42 29.26 10.79 6.72
C LEU A 42 28.04 11.37 7.45
N SER A 43 28.15 12.48 8.20
CA SER A 43 27.01 13.05 8.94
C SER A 43 25.99 13.74 8.04
N VAL A 44 26.47 14.39 6.96
CA VAL A 44 25.61 15.00 5.93
C VAL A 44 24.94 13.92 5.09
N ASP A 45 25.71 12.91 4.66
CA ASP A 45 25.18 11.74 3.93
C ASP A 45 24.15 10.96 4.77
N ALA A 46 24.38 10.82 6.08
CA ALA A 46 23.45 10.19 7.01
C ALA A 46 22.16 11.00 7.16
N TYR A 47 22.24 12.34 7.28
CA TYR A 47 21.05 13.20 7.34
C TYR A 47 20.26 13.16 6.03
N ASP A 48 20.92 13.22 4.88
CA ASP A 48 20.25 13.07 3.58
C ASP A 48 19.69 11.68 3.36
N GLY A 49 20.35 10.64 3.88
CA GLY A 49 19.82 9.28 3.95
C GLY A 49 18.52 9.21 4.77
N LEU A 50 18.54 9.76 5.98
CA LEU A 50 17.37 9.82 6.86
C LEU A 50 16.23 10.64 6.24
N ARG A 51 16.53 11.81 5.67
CA ARG A 51 15.55 12.64 4.97
C ARG A 51 14.89 11.88 3.81
N ARG A 52 15.69 11.18 2.99
CA ARG A 52 15.18 10.34 1.89
C ARG A 52 14.30 9.21 2.41
N GLN A 53 14.71 8.53 3.48
CA GLN A 53 13.91 7.47 4.12
C GLN A 53 12.58 8.00 4.67
N ILE A 54 12.58 9.16 5.34
CA ILE A 54 11.36 9.78 5.86
C ILE A 54 10.42 10.14 4.71
N VAL A 55 10.93 10.74 3.63
CA VAL A 55 10.13 11.08 2.46
C VAL A 55 9.58 9.81 1.80
N ALA A 56 10.39 8.77 1.63
CA ALA A 56 9.95 7.49 1.08
C ALA A 56 8.86 6.84 1.95
N ALA A 57 9.05 6.80 3.27
CA ALA A 57 8.05 6.26 4.21
C ALA A 57 6.74 7.08 4.19
N ALA A 58 6.82 8.41 4.08
CA ALA A 58 5.64 9.26 3.97
C ALA A 58 4.89 9.04 2.64
N GLN A 59 5.62 8.86 1.53
CA GLN A 59 5.06 8.53 0.23
C GLN A 59 4.40 7.14 0.25
N GLU A 60 5.08 6.14 0.80
CA GLU A 60 4.57 4.78 0.96
C GLU A 60 3.31 4.74 1.82
N ARG A 61 3.29 5.45 2.96
CA ARG A 61 2.10 5.58 3.79
C ARG A 61 0.93 6.21 3.02
N THR A 62 1.21 7.26 2.25
CA THR A 62 0.19 7.95 1.45
C THR A 62 -0.38 7.02 0.37
N ALA A 63 0.47 6.22 -0.29
CA ALA A 63 0.04 5.21 -1.25
C ALA A 63 -0.86 4.15 -0.60
N HIS A 64 -0.47 3.60 0.54
CA HIS A 64 -1.26 2.62 1.29
C HIS A 64 -2.61 3.18 1.74
N LEU A 65 -2.66 4.42 2.24
CA LEU A 65 -3.93 5.06 2.62
C LEU A 65 -4.86 5.22 1.42
N ARG A 66 -4.33 5.60 0.26
CA ARG A 66 -5.11 5.71 -0.97
C ARG A 66 -5.64 4.33 -1.40
N GLN A 67 -4.81 3.29 -1.36
CA GLN A 67 -5.24 1.92 -1.65
C GLN A 67 -6.37 1.50 -0.71
N LEU A 68 -6.24 1.71 0.61
CA LEU A 68 -7.29 1.36 1.56
C LEU A 68 -8.61 2.08 1.30
N ALA A 69 -8.56 3.38 0.98
CA ALA A 69 -9.77 4.15 0.67
C ALA A 69 -10.46 3.63 -0.61
N VAL A 70 -9.70 3.40 -1.67
CA VAL A 70 -10.23 2.86 -2.94
C VAL A 70 -10.76 1.43 -2.74
N PHE A 71 -10.09 0.61 -1.93
CA PHE A 71 -10.55 -0.74 -1.60
C PHE A 71 -11.89 -0.69 -0.85
N ALA A 72 -12.01 0.19 0.15
CA ALA A 72 -13.23 0.34 0.93
C ALA A 72 -14.42 0.75 0.04
N GLU A 73 -14.23 1.74 -0.83
CA GLU A 73 -15.24 2.15 -1.82
C GLU A 73 -15.63 0.98 -2.75
N ALA A 74 -14.64 0.26 -3.28
CA ALA A 74 -14.89 -0.85 -4.20
C ALA A 74 -15.53 -2.07 -3.50
N ALA A 75 -15.22 -2.29 -2.23
CA ALA A 75 -15.83 -3.35 -1.41
C ALA A 75 -17.27 -3.04 -1.02
N HIS A 76 -17.62 -1.75 -0.89
CA HIS A 76 -19.02 -1.32 -0.76
C HIS A 76 -19.79 -1.38 -2.09
N ALA A 77 -19.09 -1.32 -3.23
CA ALA A 77 -19.66 -1.55 -4.54
C ALA A 77 -19.90 -3.04 -4.83
N GLN A 78 -20.38 -3.35 -6.04
CA GLN A 78 -20.59 -4.74 -6.46
C GLN A 78 -19.25 -5.45 -6.75
N ALA A 79 -19.26 -6.79 -6.70
CA ALA A 79 -18.09 -7.62 -6.89
C ALA A 79 -17.25 -7.36 -8.17
N PRO A 80 -17.82 -6.96 -9.33
CA PRO A 80 -17.04 -6.65 -10.53
C PRO A 80 -16.08 -5.45 -10.35
N GLN A 81 -16.52 -4.41 -9.64
CA GLN A 81 -15.74 -3.19 -9.42
C GLN A 81 -14.54 -3.48 -8.52
N LEU A 82 -14.75 -4.25 -7.45
CA LEU A 82 -13.66 -4.71 -6.59
C LEU A 82 -12.62 -5.53 -7.37
N ARG A 83 -13.08 -6.43 -8.23
CA ARG A 83 -12.18 -7.22 -9.08
C ARG A 83 -11.34 -6.33 -9.99
N GLN A 84 -11.95 -5.35 -10.65
CA GLN A 84 -11.23 -4.42 -11.53
C GLN A 84 -10.13 -3.66 -10.77
N VAL A 85 -10.42 -3.13 -9.58
CA VAL A 85 -9.45 -2.42 -8.73
C VAL A 85 -8.29 -3.33 -8.34
N VAL A 86 -8.58 -4.57 -7.93
CA VAL A 86 -7.54 -5.54 -7.54
C VAL A 86 -6.64 -5.89 -8.72
N GLU A 87 -7.20 -6.16 -9.90
CA GLU A 87 -6.40 -6.46 -11.11
C GLU A 87 -5.52 -5.27 -11.53
N GLU A 88 -6.02 -4.04 -11.40
CA GLU A 88 -5.22 -2.84 -11.66
C GLU A 88 -4.02 -2.75 -10.71
N TRP A 89 -4.21 -3.01 -9.41
CA TRP A 89 -3.11 -2.98 -8.44
C TRP A 89 -2.12 -4.10 -8.62
N LEU A 90 -2.58 -5.31 -8.94
CA LEU A 90 -1.71 -6.44 -9.27
C LEU A 90 -0.81 -6.08 -10.46
N SER A 91 -1.40 -5.51 -11.52
CA SER A 91 -0.66 -5.03 -12.69
C SER A 91 0.35 -3.93 -12.34
N GLN A 92 -0.04 -2.91 -11.59
CA GLN A 92 0.87 -1.83 -11.16
C GLN A 92 2.03 -2.32 -10.29
N ALA A 93 1.79 -3.36 -9.47
CA ALA A 93 2.80 -3.96 -8.62
C ALA A 93 3.69 -4.98 -9.34
N GLY A 94 3.43 -5.29 -10.62
CA GLY A 94 4.11 -6.37 -11.33
C GLY A 94 3.84 -7.74 -10.72
N VAL A 95 2.66 -7.94 -10.12
CA VAL A 95 2.26 -9.21 -9.52
C VAL A 95 1.30 -9.93 -10.45
N VAL A 96 1.66 -11.13 -10.87
CA VAL A 96 0.86 -11.95 -11.79
C VAL A 96 0.32 -13.19 -11.11
N ARG A 97 -0.89 -13.59 -11.47
CA ARG A 97 -1.45 -14.88 -11.06
C ARG A 97 -0.79 -15.99 -11.88
N TRP A 98 -0.21 -16.98 -11.22
CA TRP A 98 0.36 -18.13 -11.92
C TRP A 98 -0.76 -19.05 -12.45
N ALA A 99 -0.64 -19.44 -13.71
CA ALA A 99 -1.69 -20.15 -14.42
C ALA A 99 -1.65 -21.67 -14.21
N ASP A 100 -0.46 -22.24 -14.01
CA ASP A 100 -0.26 -23.68 -13.94
C ASP A 100 -0.27 -24.19 -12.48
N PRO A 101 -1.36 -24.86 -12.03
CA PRO A 101 -1.44 -25.40 -10.68
C PRO A 101 -0.59 -26.65 -10.45
N ALA A 102 -0.03 -27.26 -11.51
CA ALA A 102 0.87 -28.41 -11.38
C ALA A 102 2.33 -28.02 -11.08
N ASP A 103 2.67 -26.74 -11.21
CA ASP A 103 4.02 -26.25 -10.94
C ASP A 103 4.28 -26.17 -9.43
N SER A 104 4.99 -27.17 -8.91
CA SER A 104 5.33 -27.29 -7.48
C SER A 104 6.23 -26.17 -6.95
N ARG A 105 6.79 -25.32 -7.82
CA ARG A 105 7.52 -24.12 -7.40
C ARG A 105 6.59 -23.02 -6.88
N TYR A 106 5.32 -23.05 -7.27
CA TYR A 106 4.34 -22.02 -6.98
C TYR A 106 3.09 -22.55 -6.27
N TYR A 107 2.88 -23.87 -6.27
CA TYR A 107 1.73 -24.52 -5.68
C TYR A 107 2.11 -25.65 -4.72
N ASP A 108 1.49 -25.64 -3.54
CA ASP A 108 1.51 -26.76 -2.60
C ASP A 108 0.34 -27.72 -2.90
N ASP A 109 0.64 -29.00 -3.07
CA ASP A 109 -0.36 -30.08 -3.17
C ASP A 109 -0.69 -30.59 -1.76
N LEU A 110 -1.93 -30.36 -1.31
CA LEU A 110 -2.40 -30.77 0.01
C LEU A 110 -2.87 -32.24 0.06
N GLY A 111 -2.76 -32.97 -1.06
CA GLY A 111 -3.21 -34.35 -1.19
C GLY A 111 -4.69 -34.47 -1.57
N GLY A 112 -5.25 -35.68 -1.44
CA GLY A 112 -6.62 -36.02 -1.79
C GLY A 112 -6.72 -37.29 -2.65
N ASP A 113 -7.94 -37.83 -2.77
CA ASP A 113 -8.20 -39.15 -3.37
C ASP A 113 -8.69 -39.03 -4.83
N GLY A 114 -7.91 -38.35 -5.68
CA GLY A 114 -8.27 -38.20 -7.09
C GLY A 114 -7.13 -37.79 -8.04
N ASP A 115 -7.46 -37.77 -9.33
CA ASP A 115 -6.49 -37.55 -10.41
C ASP A 115 -6.45 -36.11 -10.94
N GLU A 116 -7.41 -35.26 -10.55
CA GLU A 116 -7.46 -33.86 -10.99
C GLU A 116 -7.03 -32.90 -9.88
N LEU A 117 -6.27 -31.87 -10.25
CA LEU A 117 -5.89 -30.79 -9.33
C LEU A 117 -6.96 -29.69 -9.35
N ARG A 118 -7.54 -29.44 -8.18
CA ARG A 118 -8.42 -28.29 -7.94
C ARG A 118 -7.64 -27.22 -7.19
N VAL A 119 -7.68 -25.99 -7.70
CA VAL A 119 -7.08 -24.84 -7.03
C VAL A 119 -7.97 -24.37 -5.88
N LEU A 120 -7.45 -24.44 -4.66
CA LEU A 120 -8.07 -23.88 -3.46
C LEU A 120 -7.69 -22.40 -3.28
N ARG A 121 -6.42 -22.07 -3.58
CA ARG A 121 -5.88 -20.72 -3.50
C ARG A 121 -4.96 -20.47 -4.69
N HIS A 122 -5.12 -19.32 -5.34
CA HIS A 122 -4.24 -18.94 -6.44
C HIS A 122 -2.85 -18.54 -5.95
N ALA A 123 -1.83 -18.93 -6.71
CA ALA A 123 -0.47 -18.45 -6.54
C ALA A 123 -0.31 -17.09 -7.22
N PHE A 124 0.45 -16.20 -6.57
CA PHE A 124 0.83 -14.90 -7.10
C PHE A 124 2.34 -14.76 -7.10
N VAL A 125 2.90 -14.27 -8.20
CA VAL A 125 4.34 -14.24 -8.48
C VAL A 125 4.74 -12.81 -8.82
N ASP A 126 5.89 -12.38 -8.33
CA ASP A 126 6.53 -11.14 -8.75
C ASP A 126 7.12 -11.36 -10.15
N GLU A 127 6.59 -10.65 -11.13
CA GLU A 127 6.96 -10.74 -12.54
C GLU A 127 8.45 -10.41 -12.76
N ALA A 128 9.01 -9.47 -11.99
CA ALA A 128 10.39 -9.04 -12.17
C ALA A 128 11.40 -10.07 -11.65
N THR A 129 11.07 -10.76 -10.55
CA THR A 129 12.00 -11.69 -9.88
C THR A 129 11.66 -13.17 -10.08
N GLY A 130 10.46 -13.47 -10.56
CA GLY A 130 9.93 -14.84 -10.68
C GLY A 130 9.67 -15.53 -9.33
N ARG A 131 9.74 -14.78 -8.21
CA ARG A 131 9.57 -15.32 -6.86
C ARG A 131 8.09 -15.33 -6.46
N PRO A 132 7.63 -16.35 -5.72
CA PRO A 132 6.28 -16.37 -5.20
C PRO A 132 6.11 -15.22 -4.19
N VAL A 133 5.12 -14.36 -4.43
CA VAL A 133 4.59 -13.42 -3.43
C VAL A 133 3.65 -14.16 -2.50
N VAL A 134 2.84 -15.07 -3.06
CA VAL A 134 1.92 -15.94 -2.34
C VAL A 134 1.95 -17.32 -3.00
N MET A 135 2.21 -18.36 -2.21
CA MET A 135 2.07 -19.74 -2.66
C MET A 135 0.60 -20.09 -2.88
N GLY A 136 0.32 -20.75 -4.00
CA GLY A 136 -0.97 -21.34 -4.28
C GLY A 136 -1.15 -22.65 -3.55
N GLN A 137 -2.40 -23.09 -3.46
CA GLN A 137 -2.76 -24.36 -2.82
C GLN A 137 -3.68 -25.14 -3.75
N THR A 138 -3.41 -26.42 -3.85
CA THR A 138 -4.17 -27.37 -4.65
C THR A 138 -4.56 -28.59 -3.82
N GLU A 139 -5.64 -29.24 -4.25
CA GLU A 139 -6.12 -30.50 -3.69
C GLU A 139 -6.48 -31.44 -4.82
N ARG A 140 -6.23 -32.73 -4.61
CA ARG A 140 -6.60 -33.79 -5.55
C ARG A 140 -8.07 -34.17 -5.39
N VAL A 141 -8.83 -34.03 -6.47
CA VAL A 141 -10.25 -34.36 -6.52
C VAL A 141 -10.55 -35.40 -7.60
N PRO A 142 -11.54 -36.28 -7.41
CA PRO A 142 -11.98 -37.19 -8.46
C PRO A 142 -12.43 -36.42 -9.69
N ARG A 143 -12.05 -36.90 -10.89
CA ARG A 143 -12.55 -36.37 -12.16
C ARG A 143 -14.07 -36.57 -12.21
N LEU A 144 -14.83 -35.49 -12.09
CA LEU A 144 -16.26 -35.52 -12.38
C LEU A 144 -16.45 -35.73 -13.89
N PRO A 145 -17.31 -36.68 -14.32
CA PRO A 145 -17.61 -36.83 -15.74
C PRO A 145 -18.19 -35.51 -16.25
N ALA A 146 -17.62 -34.99 -17.34
CA ALA A 146 -18.08 -33.75 -17.96
C ALA A 146 -19.60 -33.81 -18.16
N ALA A 147 -20.34 -32.94 -17.45
CA ALA A 147 -21.77 -32.83 -17.63
C ALA A 147 -22.02 -32.51 -19.11
N ARG A 148 -22.57 -33.47 -19.85
CA ARG A 148 -23.00 -33.29 -21.24
C ARG A 148 -23.88 -32.05 -21.26
N HIS A 149 -23.56 -31.11 -22.14
CA HIS A 149 -24.41 -29.95 -22.44
C HIS A 149 -25.81 -30.45 -22.85
N ALA A 150 -26.73 -30.54 -21.89
CA ALA A 150 -28.15 -30.72 -22.13
C ALA A 150 -28.71 -29.37 -22.57
N GLY A 151 -28.68 -29.14 -23.87
CA GLY A 151 -29.12 -27.90 -24.50
C GLY A 151 -29.32 -28.06 -26.00
N GLU A 152 -29.76 -29.23 -26.46
CA GLU A 152 -30.38 -29.36 -27.78
C GLU A 152 -31.68 -28.53 -27.76
N ARG A 153 -31.60 -27.33 -28.34
CA ARG A 153 -32.78 -26.55 -28.69
C ARG A 153 -33.56 -27.33 -29.74
N GLU A 154 -34.67 -27.91 -29.32
CA GLU A 154 -35.76 -28.35 -30.18
C GLU A 154 -36.31 -27.13 -30.95
N VAL A 155 -35.81 -26.91 -32.18
CA VAL A 155 -36.46 -26.05 -33.15
C VAL A 155 -37.42 -26.94 -33.94
N ARG A 156 -38.67 -27.01 -33.50
CA ARG A 156 -39.75 -27.57 -34.32
C ARG A 156 -40.23 -26.52 -35.31
N SER A 157 -40.28 -26.97 -36.56
CA SER A 157 -40.83 -26.34 -37.76
C SER A 157 -42.31 -25.96 -37.63
#